data_AF-A0A2M7PPH0-F1
#
_entry.id   AF-A0A2M7PPH0-F1
#
_cell.length_a   1.000
_cell.length_b   1.000
_cell.length_c   1.000
_cell.angle_alpha   90.00
_cell.angle_beta   90.00
_cell.angle_gamma   90.00
#
_symmetry.space_group_name_H-M   'P 1'
#
loop_
_entity.id
_entity.type
_entity.pdbx_description
1 polymer ?
#
loop_
_entity_poly.entity_id
_entity_poly.type
_entity_poly.pdbx_seq_one_letter_code
_entity_poly.pdbx_strand_id
1 'polypeptide(L)'
;MVEIEPKLGDPIPQNWLEKAKVELRANYRSIKLDEFRGEKDVEIYVYRSTLKVDTIASYKYSECYNNLLKKGFPLKEEMLNTLKERGLWGDKQEEEFETIKEDMRQVEIKVALLRSKPNYNKVTFNNSRKDYMKLKDRLSELITKKTSYLSNTIESKAEEEQIKVKLSLCVKYPDGRLVWDSLDSLDNEIDNNALMKITNEF
;
A
#
# COMPACT_ATOMS: atom_id res chain seq x y z
N MET A 1 18.21 16.16 -38.83
CA MET A 1 19.21 16.59 -37.84
C MET A 1 19.98 15.37 -37.43
N VAL A 2 21.30 15.35 -37.61
CA VAL A 2 22.16 14.24 -37.18
C VAL A 2 22.38 14.42 -35.68
N GLU A 3 21.83 13.54 -34.86
CA GLU A 3 22.15 13.51 -33.43
C GLU A 3 23.61 13.05 -33.30
N ILE A 4 24.49 13.99 -32.93
CA ILE A 4 25.90 13.71 -32.68
C ILE A 4 25.95 13.04 -31.30
N GLU A 5 26.38 11.78 -31.23
CA GLU A 5 26.58 11.10 -29.95
C GLU A 5 27.68 11.83 -29.14
N PRO A 6 27.41 12.16 -27.86
CA PRO A 6 28.40 12.80 -27.00
C PRO A 6 29.62 11.89 -26.81
N LYS A 7 30.81 12.47 -26.88
CA LYS A 7 32.06 11.73 -26.67
C LYS A 7 32.33 11.58 -25.18
N LEU A 8 33.16 10.59 -24.83
CA LEU A 8 33.59 10.36 -23.45
C LEU A 8 34.29 11.64 -22.92
N GLY A 9 33.69 12.27 -21.90
CA GLY A 9 34.18 13.53 -21.30
C GLY A 9 33.30 14.76 -21.59
N ASP A 10 32.36 14.67 -22.52
CA ASP A 10 31.39 15.74 -22.76
C ASP A 10 30.35 15.82 -21.61
N PRO A 11 29.85 17.02 -21.26
CA PRO A 11 28.75 17.15 -20.32
C PRO A 11 27.50 16.45 -20.86
N ILE A 12 26.87 15.61 -20.01
CA ILE A 12 25.70 14.82 -20.39
C ILE A 12 24.58 15.76 -20.85
N PRO A 13 24.02 15.57 -22.07
CA PRO A 13 22.94 16.39 -22.56
C PRO A 13 21.73 16.43 -21.60
N GLN A 14 21.18 17.62 -21.37
CA GLN A 14 20.10 17.80 -20.39
C GLN A 14 18.84 16.98 -20.75
N ASN A 15 18.54 16.83 -22.04
CA ASN A 15 17.43 15.99 -22.51
C ASN A 15 17.64 14.50 -22.21
N TRP A 16 18.89 14.02 -22.21
CA TRP A 16 19.23 12.65 -21.83
C TRP A 16 19.11 12.46 -20.32
N LEU A 17 19.53 13.45 -19.52
CA LEU A 17 19.31 13.44 -18.07
C LEU A 17 17.82 13.43 -17.72
N GLU A 18 16.99 14.23 -18.39
CA GLU A 18 15.55 14.23 -18.18
C GLU A 18 14.90 12.90 -18.62
N LYS A 19 15.33 12.34 -19.76
CA LYS A 19 14.87 11.00 -20.20
C LYS A 19 15.28 9.91 -19.21
N ALA A 20 16.52 9.93 -18.73
CA ALA A 20 17.00 9.01 -17.70
C ALA A 20 16.23 9.17 -16.38
N LYS A 21 15.89 10.39 -15.96
CA LYS A 21 15.03 10.63 -14.78
C LYS A 21 13.62 10.06 -14.97
N VAL A 22 13.04 10.19 -16.16
CA VAL A 22 11.73 9.62 -16.49
C VAL A 22 11.79 8.09 -16.47
N GLU A 23 12.83 7.49 -17.06
CA GLU A 23 13.05 6.04 -17.04
C GLU A 23 13.34 5.51 -15.62
N LEU A 24 14.12 6.23 -14.83
CA LEU A 24 14.37 5.90 -13.42
C LEU A 24 13.07 5.96 -12.59
N ARG A 25 12.26 7.01 -12.76
CA ARG A 25 10.93 7.12 -12.12
C ARG A 25 9.94 6.06 -12.61
N ALA A 26 10.09 5.57 -13.84
CA ALA A 26 9.30 4.45 -14.34
C ALA A 26 9.67 3.11 -13.66
N ASN A 27 10.88 3.02 -13.10
CA ASN A 27 11.43 1.78 -12.54
C ASN A 27 11.34 1.70 -11.01
N TYR A 28 11.34 2.82 -10.30
CA TYR A 28 11.16 2.85 -8.85
C TYR A 28 10.45 4.11 -8.34
N ARG A 29 9.85 3.99 -7.16
CA ARG A 29 9.31 5.09 -6.37
C ARG A 29 10.24 5.38 -5.21
N SER A 30 10.51 6.66 -4.92
CA SER A 30 11.27 7.04 -3.73
C SER A 30 10.33 7.39 -2.57
N ILE A 31 10.65 6.87 -1.39
CA ILE A 31 9.97 7.14 -0.14
C ILE A 31 10.98 7.83 0.77
N LYS A 32 10.57 8.97 1.35
CA LYS A 32 11.32 9.63 2.41
C LYS A 32 10.68 9.31 3.75
N LEU A 33 11.48 8.79 4.67
CA LEU A 33 11.09 8.47 6.03
C LEU A 33 11.74 9.48 6.97
N ASP A 34 10.93 10.08 7.85
CA ASP A 34 11.42 11.05 8.84
C ASP A 34 12.43 10.40 9.79
N GLU A 35 12.20 9.14 10.15
CA GLU A 35 13.08 8.28 10.93
C GLU A 35 12.93 6.83 10.46
N PHE A 36 14.04 6.07 10.43
CA PHE A 36 14.05 4.63 10.20
C PHE A 36 15.28 4.01 10.87
N ARG A 37 15.08 3.00 11.74
CA ARG A 37 16.16 2.35 12.53
C ARG A 37 17.04 3.34 13.32
N GLY A 38 16.46 4.45 13.78
CA GLY A 38 17.16 5.51 14.53
C GLY A 38 17.93 6.51 13.65
N GLU A 39 17.95 6.34 12.33
CA GLU A 39 18.48 7.31 11.38
C GLU A 39 17.36 8.27 10.93
N LYS A 40 17.69 9.57 10.79
CA LYS A 40 16.74 10.59 10.33
C LYS A 40 16.83 10.81 8.83
N ASP A 41 15.71 11.21 8.23
CA ASP A 41 15.61 11.59 6.82
C ASP A 41 16.11 10.50 5.84
N VAL A 42 15.71 9.24 6.11
CA VAL A 42 16.13 8.08 5.32
C VAL A 42 15.34 8.01 4.02
N GLU A 43 16.06 7.88 2.90
CA GLU A 43 15.47 7.67 1.59
C GLU A 43 15.54 6.19 1.19
N ILE A 44 14.41 5.65 0.72
CA ILE A 44 14.27 4.25 0.28
C ILE A 44 13.66 4.23 -1.11
N TYR A 45 14.14 3.33 -1.96
CA TYR A 45 13.64 3.11 -3.31
C TYR A 45 12.88 1.79 -3.38
N VAL A 46 11.62 1.87 -3.80
CA VAL A 46 10.74 0.73 -4.07
C VAL A 46 10.69 0.49 -5.57
N TYR A 47 11.37 -0.55 -6.02
CA TYR A 47 11.43 -0.93 -7.43
C TYR A 47 10.17 -1.72 -7.81
N ARG A 48 9.74 -1.55 -9.07
CA ARG A 48 8.67 -2.38 -9.62
C ARG A 48 9.09 -3.86 -9.62
N SER A 49 8.17 -4.75 -9.26
CA SER A 49 8.43 -6.18 -9.35
C SER A 49 8.66 -6.60 -10.81
N THR A 50 9.61 -7.52 -10.99
CA THR A 50 9.84 -8.18 -12.27
C THR A 50 9.08 -9.50 -12.30
N LEU A 51 8.82 -10.05 -13.50
CA LEU A 51 8.16 -11.35 -13.65
C LEU A 51 8.85 -12.47 -12.84
N LYS A 52 10.18 -12.42 -12.73
CA LYS A 52 10.95 -13.36 -11.91
C LYS A 52 10.60 -13.22 -10.42
N VAL A 53 10.54 -11.99 -9.90
CA VAL A 53 10.15 -11.72 -8.51
C VAL A 53 8.72 -12.17 -8.26
N ASP A 54 7.79 -11.85 -9.17
CA ASP A 54 6.38 -12.23 -9.03
C ASP A 54 6.19 -13.75 -9.03
N THR A 55 6.99 -14.47 -9.82
CA THR A 55 6.97 -15.95 -9.85
C THR A 55 7.44 -16.54 -8.51
N ILE A 56 8.55 -16.02 -7.95
CA ILE A 56 9.06 -16.44 -6.64
C ILE A 56 8.05 -16.13 -5.54
N ALA A 57 7.46 -14.94 -5.56
CA ALA A 57 6.45 -14.52 -4.59
C ALA A 57 5.19 -15.41 -4.68
N SER A 58 4.74 -15.75 -5.89
CA SER A 58 3.59 -16.64 -6.11
C SER A 58 3.87 -18.08 -5.67
N TYR A 59 5.10 -18.55 -5.81
CA TYR A 59 5.52 -19.83 -5.27
C TYR A 59 5.45 -19.84 -3.74
N LYS A 60 5.97 -18.79 -3.08
CA LYS A 60 5.89 -18.65 -1.61
C LYS A 60 4.47 -18.52 -1.08
N TYR A 61 3.61 -17.78 -1.78
CA TYR A 61 2.17 -17.77 -1.53
C TYR A 61 1.62 -19.20 -1.52
N SER A 62 1.85 -19.95 -2.61
CA SER A 62 1.29 -21.29 -2.79
C SER A 62 1.83 -22.29 -1.77
N GLU A 63 3.10 -22.19 -1.41
CA GLU A 63 3.72 -22.99 -0.35
C GLU A 63 3.07 -22.72 1.00
N CYS A 64 2.96 -21.45 1.41
CA CYS A 64 2.32 -21.05 2.66
C CYS A 64 0.85 -21.50 2.70
N TYR A 65 0.10 -21.21 1.64
CA TYR A 65 -1.31 -21.57 1.50
C TYR A 65 -1.53 -23.08 1.71
N ASN A 66 -0.81 -23.91 0.97
CA ASN A 66 -0.95 -25.37 1.05
C ASN A 66 -0.53 -25.92 2.43
N ASN A 67 0.48 -25.33 3.06
CA ASN A 67 0.92 -25.73 4.38
C ASN A 67 -0.11 -25.38 5.46
N LEU A 68 -0.72 -24.20 5.40
CA LEU A 68 -1.76 -23.77 6.34
C LEU A 68 -3.07 -24.54 6.13
N LEU A 69 -3.41 -24.85 4.88
CA LEU A 69 -4.55 -25.71 4.54
C LEU A 69 -4.42 -27.09 5.19
N LYS A 70 -3.25 -27.72 5.09
CA LYS A 70 -2.96 -29.01 5.76
C LYS A 70 -3.02 -28.93 7.29
N LYS A 71 -2.72 -27.75 7.86
CA LYS A 71 -2.79 -27.49 9.31
C LYS A 71 -4.22 -27.16 9.79
N GLY A 72 -5.20 -27.08 8.89
CA GLY A 72 -6.59 -26.79 9.24
C GLY A 72 -6.85 -25.34 9.61
N PHE A 73 -6.06 -24.39 9.07
CA PHE A 73 -6.40 -22.98 9.19
C PHE A 73 -7.69 -22.67 8.42
N PRO A 74 -8.48 -21.68 8.86
CA PRO A 74 -9.73 -21.35 8.19
C PRO A 74 -9.48 -20.60 6.89
N LEU A 75 -10.27 -20.92 5.87
CA LEU A 75 -10.42 -20.09 4.69
C LEU A 75 -11.15 -18.79 5.05
N LYS A 76 -10.98 -17.77 4.21
CA LYS A 76 -11.65 -16.47 4.39
C LYS A 76 -13.17 -16.61 4.43
N GLU A 77 -13.75 -17.46 3.59
CA GLU A 77 -15.19 -17.71 3.56
C GLU A 77 -15.67 -18.39 4.85
N GLU A 78 -14.95 -19.39 5.34
CA GLU A 78 -15.27 -20.09 6.60
C GLU A 78 -15.18 -19.15 7.81
N MET A 79 -14.19 -18.26 7.82
CA MET A 79 -14.06 -17.22 8.85
C MET A 79 -15.24 -16.25 8.79
N LEU A 80 -15.64 -15.78 7.59
CA LEU A 80 -16.79 -14.90 7.44
C LEU A 80 -18.10 -15.54 7.93
N ASN A 81 -18.32 -16.81 7.62
CA ASN A 81 -19.47 -17.57 8.12
C ASN A 81 -19.45 -17.66 9.65
N THR A 82 -18.28 -17.99 10.23
CA THR A 82 -18.09 -18.05 11.68
C THR A 82 -18.37 -16.70 12.36
N LEU A 83 -17.93 -15.59 11.76
CA LEU A 83 -18.18 -14.25 12.29
C LEU A 83 -19.67 -13.89 12.24
N LYS A 84 -20.37 -14.32 11.19
CA LYS A 84 -21.82 -14.12 11.03
C LYS A 84 -22.61 -14.89 12.07
N GLU A 85 -22.29 -16.17 12.26
CA GLU A 85 -22.90 -17.02 13.29
C GLU A 85 -22.70 -16.47 14.70
N ARG A 86 -21.52 -15.91 14.98
CA ARG A 86 -21.18 -15.31 16.28
C ARG A 86 -21.69 -13.87 16.44
N GLY A 87 -22.34 -13.31 15.43
CA GLY A 87 -22.82 -11.91 15.44
C GLY A 87 -21.70 -10.86 15.52
N LEU A 88 -20.46 -11.22 15.19
CA LEU A 88 -19.30 -10.32 15.22
C LEU A 88 -19.19 -9.46 13.97
N TRP A 89 -19.60 -10.03 12.83
CA TRP A 89 -19.63 -9.37 11.53
C TRP A 89 -20.70 -10.04 10.65
N GLY A 90 -21.61 -9.27 10.06
CA GLY A 90 -22.65 -9.79 9.19
C GLY A 90 -23.31 -8.69 8.36
N ASP A 91 -24.53 -8.94 7.90
CA ASP A 91 -25.19 -8.12 6.88
C ASP A 91 -25.37 -6.65 7.33
N LYS A 92 -25.59 -6.41 8.63
CA LYS A 92 -25.69 -5.04 9.18
C LYS A 92 -24.40 -4.23 9.04
N GLN A 93 -23.24 -4.85 9.28
CA GLN A 93 -21.96 -4.17 9.16
C GLN A 93 -21.58 -3.95 7.69
N GLU A 94 -21.94 -4.88 6.80
CA GLU A 94 -21.76 -4.69 5.35
C GLU A 94 -22.67 -3.56 4.83
N GLU A 95 -23.91 -3.49 5.29
CA GLU A 95 -24.83 -2.39 4.97
C GLU A 95 -24.31 -1.04 5.49
N GLU A 96 -23.82 -0.99 6.74
CA GLU A 96 -23.19 0.21 7.31
C GLU A 96 -21.98 0.64 6.45
N PHE A 97 -21.15 -0.31 6.04
CA PHE A 97 -19.97 -0.06 5.23
C PHE A 97 -20.31 0.53 3.85
N GLU A 98 -21.30 -0.04 3.14
CA GLU A 98 -21.74 0.49 1.84
C GLU A 98 -22.47 1.83 1.99
N THR A 99 -23.26 2.02 3.06
CA THR A 99 -23.92 3.31 3.34
C THR A 99 -22.90 4.42 3.55
N ILE A 100 -21.85 4.17 4.35
CA ILE A 100 -20.79 5.16 4.59
C ILE A 100 -20.07 5.53 3.29
N LYS A 101 -19.79 4.56 2.41
CA LYS A 101 -19.16 4.86 1.10
C LYS A 101 -20.05 5.77 0.24
N GLU A 102 -21.34 5.49 0.18
CA GLU A 102 -22.27 6.32 -0.58
C GLU A 102 -22.39 7.71 0.04
N ASP A 103 -22.50 7.83 1.36
CA ASP A 103 -22.51 9.11 2.06
C ASP A 103 -21.22 9.92 1.79
N MET A 104 -20.06 9.28 1.81
CA MET A 104 -18.78 9.91 1.45
C MET A 104 -18.82 10.46 0.02
N ARG A 105 -19.32 9.67 -0.94
CA ARG A 105 -19.48 10.10 -2.33
C ARG A 105 -20.41 11.30 -2.46
N GLN A 106 -21.53 11.31 -1.74
CA GLN A 106 -22.47 12.43 -1.74
C GLN A 106 -21.84 13.70 -1.17
N VAL A 107 -21.04 13.57 -0.10
CA VAL A 107 -20.29 14.70 0.47
C VAL A 107 -19.24 15.23 -0.51
N GLU A 108 -18.51 14.36 -1.23
CA GLU A 108 -17.55 14.75 -2.26
C GLU A 108 -18.21 15.55 -3.39
N ILE A 109 -19.35 15.07 -3.90
CA ILE A 109 -20.15 15.76 -4.92
C ILE A 109 -20.59 17.13 -4.40
N LYS A 110 -21.11 17.20 -3.17
CA LYS A 110 -21.54 18.45 -2.54
C LYS A 110 -20.39 19.44 -2.40
N VAL A 111 -19.21 18.98 -1.97
CA VAL A 111 -18.01 19.82 -1.83
C VAL A 111 -17.55 20.34 -3.20
N ALA A 112 -17.55 19.50 -4.24
CA ALA A 112 -17.20 19.91 -5.59
C ALA A 112 -18.16 20.98 -6.14
N LEU A 113 -19.48 20.79 -5.96
CA LEU A 113 -20.51 21.77 -6.35
C LEU A 113 -20.45 23.08 -5.58
N LEU A 114 -20.02 23.06 -4.31
CA LEU A 114 -19.78 24.28 -3.56
C LEU A 114 -18.57 25.03 -4.12
N ARG A 115 -17.47 24.33 -4.41
CA ARG A 115 -16.23 24.94 -4.91
C ARG A 115 -16.38 25.61 -6.28
N SER A 116 -17.31 25.15 -7.11
CA SER A 116 -17.57 25.75 -8.43
C SER A 116 -18.32 27.09 -8.37
N LYS A 117 -18.86 27.49 -7.21
CA LYS A 117 -19.59 28.76 -7.05
C LYS A 117 -18.65 29.90 -6.69
N PRO A 118 -18.73 31.07 -7.36
CA PRO A 118 -17.78 32.18 -7.17
C PRO A 118 -17.78 32.82 -5.76
N ASN A 119 -18.81 32.58 -4.93
CA ASN A 119 -18.92 33.07 -3.56
C ASN A 119 -19.48 32.01 -2.61
N TYR A 120 -18.89 30.81 -2.61
CA TYR A 120 -19.41 29.72 -1.76
C TYR A 120 -19.23 30.01 -0.27
N ASN A 121 -20.19 29.55 0.52
CA ASN A 121 -20.16 29.71 1.97
C ASN A 121 -19.05 28.84 2.58
N LYS A 122 -17.99 29.48 3.08
CA LYS A 122 -16.84 28.81 3.73
C LYS A 122 -17.26 27.97 4.95
N VAL A 123 -18.28 28.38 5.70
CA VAL A 123 -18.78 27.63 6.86
C VAL A 123 -19.39 26.31 6.40
N THR A 124 -20.27 26.34 5.39
CA THR A 124 -20.88 25.13 4.83
C THR A 124 -19.82 24.19 4.22
N PHE A 125 -18.82 24.75 3.53
CA PHE A 125 -17.71 23.97 2.97
C PHE A 125 -16.90 23.27 4.07
N ASN A 126 -16.51 24.00 5.12
CA ASN A 126 -15.75 23.45 6.23
C ASN A 126 -16.54 22.39 7.00
N ASN A 127 -17.86 22.57 7.15
CA ASN A 127 -18.73 21.57 7.78
C ASN A 127 -18.81 20.30 6.94
N SER A 128 -19.06 20.38 5.64
CA SER A 128 -19.05 19.20 4.76
C SER A 128 -17.70 18.47 4.80
N ARG A 129 -16.58 19.19 4.89
CA ARG A 129 -15.25 18.57 5.03
C ARG A 129 -15.09 17.85 6.37
N LYS A 130 -15.62 18.42 7.47
CA LYS A 130 -15.63 17.74 8.77
C LYS A 130 -16.48 16.48 8.74
N ASP A 131 -17.64 16.53 8.09
CA ASP A 131 -18.52 15.37 7.95
C ASP A 131 -17.85 14.26 7.14
N TYR A 132 -17.17 14.61 6.05
CA TYR A 132 -16.35 13.67 5.28
C TYR A 132 -15.28 12.99 6.13
N MET A 133 -14.56 13.76 6.97
CA MET A 133 -13.52 13.19 7.83
C MET A 133 -14.10 12.21 8.85
N LYS A 134 -15.25 12.53 9.46
CA LYS A 134 -15.94 11.60 10.37
C LYS A 134 -16.35 10.31 9.69
N LEU A 135 -16.90 10.39 8.47
CA LEU A 135 -17.26 9.21 7.68
C LEU A 135 -16.02 8.38 7.34
N LYS A 136 -14.92 9.03 6.95
CA LYS A 136 -13.64 8.37 6.66
C LYS A 136 -13.08 7.65 7.88
N ASP A 137 -13.09 8.29 9.05
CA ASP A 137 -12.62 7.69 10.30
C ASP A 137 -13.47 6.46 10.64
N ARG A 138 -14.79 6.57 10.52
CA ARG A 138 -15.71 5.45 10.74
C ARG A 138 -15.50 4.31 9.76
N LEU A 139 -15.30 4.61 8.47
CA LEU A 139 -14.97 3.62 7.47
C LEU A 139 -13.66 2.90 7.81
N SER A 140 -12.65 3.65 8.24
CA SER A 140 -11.35 3.10 8.65
C SER A 140 -11.47 2.18 9.86
N GLU A 141 -12.31 2.49 10.85
CA GLU A 141 -12.62 1.60 11.97
C GLU A 141 -13.23 0.28 11.50
N LEU A 142 -14.23 0.33 10.61
CA LEU A 142 -14.87 -0.87 10.07
C LEU A 142 -13.90 -1.74 9.28
N ILE A 143 -13.06 -1.13 8.44
CA ILE A 143 -12.01 -1.84 7.70
C ILE A 143 -11.04 -2.50 8.66
N THR A 144 -10.52 -1.75 9.64
CA THR A 144 -9.57 -2.27 10.64
C THR A 144 -10.16 -3.46 11.39
N LYS A 145 -11.42 -3.36 11.79
CA LYS A 145 -12.15 -4.44 12.48
C LYS A 145 -12.37 -5.66 11.58
N LYS A 146 -12.75 -5.47 10.31
CA LYS A 146 -12.92 -6.57 9.36
C LYS A 146 -11.58 -7.27 9.10
N THR A 147 -10.54 -6.49 8.84
CA THR A 147 -9.18 -6.99 8.58
C THR A 147 -8.62 -7.72 9.80
N SER A 148 -8.87 -7.26 11.03
CA SER A 148 -8.37 -7.96 12.22
C SER A 148 -8.95 -9.36 12.35
N TYR A 149 -10.23 -9.55 12.02
CA TYR A 149 -10.84 -10.89 11.99
C TYR A 149 -10.27 -11.78 10.89
N LEU A 150 -9.98 -11.21 9.72
CA LEU A 150 -9.50 -11.96 8.56
C LEU A 150 -7.97 -12.17 8.55
N SER A 151 -7.23 -11.47 9.40
CA SER A 151 -5.76 -11.53 9.46
C SER A 151 -5.18 -12.94 9.68
N ASN A 152 -5.98 -13.86 10.23
CA ASN A 152 -5.59 -15.24 10.52
C ASN A 152 -6.11 -16.26 9.50
N THR A 153 -6.69 -15.82 8.38
CA THR A 153 -7.09 -16.77 7.32
C THR A 153 -5.87 -17.22 6.52
N ILE A 154 -6.03 -18.36 5.84
CA ILE A 154 -4.97 -18.90 4.97
C ILE A 154 -4.55 -17.86 3.93
N GLU A 155 -5.51 -17.19 3.29
CA GLU A 155 -5.28 -16.21 2.24
C GLU A 155 -4.47 -15.03 2.75
N SER A 156 -4.86 -14.43 3.87
CA SER A 156 -4.16 -13.27 4.43
C SER A 156 -2.73 -13.62 4.83
N LYS A 157 -2.49 -14.81 5.40
CA LYS A 157 -1.13 -15.27 5.73
C LYS A 157 -0.29 -15.59 4.49
N ALA A 158 -0.89 -16.12 3.45
CA ALA A 158 -0.19 -16.38 2.20
C ALA A 158 0.14 -15.08 1.43
N GLU A 159 -0.77 -14.10 1.44
CA GLU A 159 -0.55 -12.75 0.91
C GLU A 159 0.58 -12.03 1.66
N GLU A 160 0.62 -12.15 2.99
CA GLU A 160 1.70 -11.61 3.83
C GLU A 160 3.07 -12.13 3.36
N GLU A 161 3.21 -13.46 3.19
CA GLU A 161 4.46 -14.08 2.70
C GLU A 161 4.82 -13.65 1.27
N GLN A 162 3.82 -13.48 0.40
CA GLN A 162 4.03 -12.96 -0.95
C GLN A 162 4.61 -11.55 -0.93
N ILE A 163 4.06 -10.68 -0.08
CA ILE A 163 4.50 -9.30 0.09
C ILE A 163 5.92 -9.26 0.67
N LYS A 164 6.24 -10.10 1.66
CA LYS A 164 7.59 -10.18 2.24
C LYS A 164 8.67 -10.50 1.20
N VAL A 165 8.39 -11.41 0.27
CA VAL A 165 9.29 -11.69 -0.85
C VAL A 165 9.49 -10.47 -1.73
N LYS A 166 8.43 -9.73 -2.05
CA LYS A 166 8.54 -8.49 -2.84
C LYS A 166 9.35 -7.44 -2.09
N LEU A 167 9.09 -7.23 -0.81
CA LEU A 167 9.83 -6.29 0.03
C LEU A 167 11.34 -6.60 0.05
N SER A 168 11.71 -7.85 0.31
CA SER A 168 13.12 -8.27 0.37
C SER A 168 13.87 -8.19 -0.97
N LEU A 169 13.18 -8.18 -2.11
CA LEU A 169 13.82 -8.16 -3.43
C LEU A 169 13.73 -6.81 -4.16
N CYS A 170 12.72 -6.00 -3.82
CA CYS A 170 12.40 -4.76 -4.54
C CYS A 170 12.69 -3.50 -3.73
N VAL A 171 13.03 -3.58 -2.44
CA VAL A 171 13.26 -2.41 -1.60
C VAL A 171 14.76 -2.22 -1.32
N LYS A 172 15.29 -1.07 -1.74
CA LYS A 172 16.73 -0.76 -1.69
C LYS A 172 17.00 0.64 -1.18
N TYR A 173 18.18 0.84 -0.63
CA TYR A 173 18.75 2.16 -0.41
C TYR A 173 19.22 2.79 -1.73
N PRO A 174 19.49 4.11 -1.76
CA PRO A 174 19.96 4.81 -2.97
C PRO A 174 21.28 4.27 -3.53
N ASP A 175 22.11 3.66 -2.69
CA ASP A 175 23.35 2.99 -3.09
C ASP A 175 23.15 1.59 -3.72
N GLY A 176 21.89 1.15 -3.83
CA GLY A 176 21.52 -0.12 -4.43
C GLY A 176 21.56 -1.33 -3.49
N ARG A 177 21.98 -1.17 -2.23
CA ARG A 177 21.91 -2.23 -1.21
C ARG A 177 20.46 -2.49 -0.83
N LEU A 178 20.12 -3.75 -0.56
CA LEU A 178 18.79 -4.12 -0.07
C LEU A 178 18.57 -3.53 1.33
N VAL A 179 17.33 -3.09 1.60
CA VAL A 179 16.94 -2.63 2.95
C VAL A 179 16.88 -3.81 3.93
N TRP A 180 16.41 -4.95 3.43
CA TRP A 180 16.41 -6.25 4.11
C TRP A 180 17.14 -7.25 3.23
N ASP A 181 18.23 -7.80 3.75
CA ASP A 181 19.09 -8.77 3.07
C ASP A 181 18.51 -10.20 3.06
N SER A 182 17.50 -10.44 3.88
CA SER A 182 16.85 -11.72 4.09
C SER A 182 15.41 -11.54 4.58
N LEU A 183 14.58 -12.59 4.46
CA LEU A 183 13.25 -12.59 5.05
C LEU A 183 13.28 -12.51 6.57
N ASP A 184 14.29 -13.13 7.20
CA ASP A 184 14.47 -13.06 8.66
C ASP A 184 14.78 -11.63 9.14
N SER A 185 15.60 -10.89 8.40
CA SER A 185 15.84 -9.45 8.65
C SER A 185 14.55 -8.63 8.55
N LEU A 186 13.67 -8.97 7.61
CA LEU A 186 12.37 -8.32 7.47
C LEU A 186 11.40 -8.70 8.61
N ASP A 187 11.36 -9.97 9.01
CA ASP A 187 10.51 -10.46 10.10
C ASP A 187 10.90 -9.86 11.47
N ASN A 188 12.17 -9.49 11.62
CA ASN A 188 12.69 -8.84 12.83
C ASN A 188 12.65 -7.29 12.77
N GLU A 189 12.03 -6.71 11.74
CA GLU A 189 11.89 -5.25 11.64
C GLU A 189 10.97 -4.71 12.73
N ILE A 190 11.43 -3.68 13.44
CA ILE A 190 10.72 -3.08 14.58
C ILE A 190 9.97 -1.80 14.19
N ASP A 191 10.39 -1.14 13.11
CA ASP A 191 9.73 0.08 12.63
C ASP A 191 8.50 -0.25 11.76
N ASN A 192 7.41 -0.56 12.44
CA ASN A 192 6.13 -0.87 11.81
C ASN A 192 5.57 0.29 10.97
N ASN A 193 5.87 1.53 11.31
CA ASN A 193 5.36 2.69 10.58
C ASN A 193 6.06 2.81 9.22
N ALA A 194 7.40 2.69 9.20
CA ALA A 194 8.17 2.63 7.97
C ALA A 194 7.75 1.43 7.11
N LEU A 195 7.64 0.24 7.72
CA LEU A 195 7.24 -0.97 7.02
C LEU A 195 5.86 -0.83 6.36
N MET A 196 4.88 -0.27 7.07
CA MET A 196 3.54 -0.01 6.53
C MET A 196 3.59 0.99 5.36
N LYS A 197 4.34 2.09 5.49
CA LYS A 197 4.51 3.08 4.40
C LYS A 197 5.12 2.44 3.15
N ILE A 198 6.15 1.62 3.32
CA ILE A 198 6.83 0.93 2.21
C ILE A 198 5.92 -0.11 1.56
N THR A 199 5.19 -0.88 2.37
CA THR A 199 4.28 -1.93 1.89
C THR A 199 3.15 -1.37 1.03
N ASN A 200 2.64 -0.19 1.37
CA ASN A 200 1.56 0.48 0.61
C ASN A 200 1.97 0.92 -0.81
N GLU A 201 3.24 0.81 -1.19
CA GLU A 201 3.71 1.11 -2.54
C GLU A 201 3.63 -0.07 -3.52
N PHE A 202 3.33 -1.28 -3.03
CA PHE A 202 3.12 -2.49 -3.85
C PHE A 202 1.65 -2.73 -4.16
#